data_AF-A0AB40BGR9-F1
#
_entry.id   AF-A0AB40BGR9-F1
#
_cell.length_a   1.000
_cell.length_b   1.000
_cell.length_c   1.000
_cell.angle_alpha   90.00
_cell.angle_beta   90.00
_cell.angle_gamma   90.00
#
_symmetry.space_group_name_H-M   'P 1'
#
loop_
_entity.id
_entity.type
_entity.pdbx_description
1 polymer ?
#
loop_
_entity_poly.entity_id
_entity_poly.type
_entity_poly.pdbx_seq_one_letter_code
_entity_poly.pdbx_strand_id
1 'polypeptide(L)'
;MQTHKTLFLILYILLLSSSSCLSLETLGDAATAYDILERYGLPKGLLPQGVQSYLLTNEGSFEFFLFDKCEFEVQGKYMLKYKTIIKGSVEFGSLRDVKGLSVRFLFVWIGVDRVVVSGDELRFYYHGSFYFSLPVSYFEQCPRCGCGFDCSNDLLLDL
;
A
#
# COMPACT_ATOMS: atom_id res chain seq x y z
N MET A 1 -4.37 -34.90 -29.52
CA MET A 1 -4.73 -33.49 -29.83
C MET A 1 -5.18 -32.68 -28.59
N GLN A 2 -4.83 -33.09 -27.36
CA GLN A 2 -5.26 -32.39 -26.12
C GLN A 2 -4.11 -31.60 -25.44
N THR A 3 -2.86 -32.01 -25.66
CA THR A 3 -1.65 -31.44 -25.03
C THR A 3 -1.26 -30.06 -25.55
N HIS A 4 -1.62 -29.72 -26.79
CA HIS A 4 -1.34 -28.40 -27.36
C HIS A 4 -2.23 -27.30 -26.77
N LYS A 5 -3.48 -27.62 -26.41
CA LYS A 5 -4.44 -26.65 -25.84
C LYS A 5 -4.06 -26.26 -24.42
N THR A 6 -3.60 -27.22 -23.61
CA THR A 6 -3.08 -26.94 -22.26
C THR A 6 -1.78 -26.16 -22.30
N LEU A 7 -0.87 -26.46 -23.24
CA LEU A 7 0.39 -25.71 -23.38
C LEU A 7 0.16 -24.26 -23.82
N PHE A 8 -0.81 -24.03 -24.73
CA PHE A 8 -1.20 -22.68 -25.15
C PHE A 8 -1.87 -21.88 -24.01
N LEU A 9 -2.64 -22.55 -23.15
CA LEU A 9 -3.32 -21.94 -22.02
C LEU A 9 -2.34 -21.59 -20.88
N ILE A 10 -1.32 -22.43 -20.65
CA ILE A 10 -0.22 -22.14 -19.71
C ILE A 10 0.66 -20.99 -20.22
N LEU A 11 0.95 -20.96 -21.53
CA LEU A 11 1.68 -19.85 -22.15
C LEU A 11 0.91 -18.52 -22.04
N TYR A 12 -0.42 -18.55 -22.21
CA TYR A 12 -1.29 -17.39 -22.02
C TYR A 12 -1.32 -16.90 -20.56
N ILE A 13 -1.36 -17.80 -19.58
CA ILE A 13 -1.32 -17.43 -18.15
C ILE A 13 0.04 -16.81 -17.75
N LEU A 14 1.14 -17.31 -18.31
CA LEU A 14 2.49 -16.74 -18.14
C LEU A 14 2.63 -15.34 -18.79
N LEU A 15 1.91 -15.09 -19.88
CA LEU A 15 1.87 -13.79 -20.56
C LEU A 15 1.04 -12.74 -19.79
N LEU A 16 0.04 -13.16 -18.99
CA LEU A 16 -0.73 -12.24 -18.14
C LEU A 16 -0.04 -11.90 -16.81
N SER A 17 0.99 -12.63 -16.40
CA SER A 17 1.69 -12.40 -15.13
C SER A 17 2.81 -11.37 -15.20
N SER A 18 3.17 -10.89 -16.39
CA SER A 18 4.17 -9.84 -16.57
C SER A 18 3.56 -8.46 -16.75
N SER A 19 2.67 -8.06 -15.83
CA SER A 19 2.52 -6.64 -15.49
C SER A 19 3.55 -6.31 -14.41
N SER A 20 4.82 -6.38 -14.80
CA SER A 20 5.90 -5.82 -14.01
C SER A 20 5.73 -4.31 -14.00
N CYS A 21 5.84 -3.71 -12.81
CA CYS A 21 5.91 -2.26 -12.67
C CYS A 21 6.96 -1.73 -13.66
N LEU A 22 6.56 -0.76 -14.49
CA LEU A 22 7.49 -0.02 -15.32
C LEU A 22 8.26 0.92 -14.36
N SER A 23 9.32 0.40 -13.77
CA SER A 23 10.29 1.20 -13.03
C SER A 23 11.08 1.98 -14.05
N LEU A 24 10.85 3.30 -14.13
CA LEU A 24 11.71 4.18 -14.90
C LEU A 24 13.05 4.28 -14.14
N GLU A 25 14.02 3.47 -14.54
CA GLU A 25 15.37 3.49 -13.97
C GLU A 25 16.09 4.77 -14.42
N THR A 26 15.97 5.82 -13.61
CA THR A 26 16.89 6.96 -13.66
C THR A 26 18.19 6.59 -12.95
N LEU A 27 19.30 6.68 -13.69
CA LEU A 27 20.67 6.41 -13.25
C LEU A 27 20.98 7.04 -11.88
N GLY A 28 21.15 6.17 -10.87
CA GLY A 28 21.40 6.52 -9.47
C GLY A 28 20.27 5.99 -8.60
N ASP A 29 20.44 4.79 -8.04
CA ASP A 29 19.45 4.02 -7.27
C ASP A 29 18.98 4.81 -6.03
N ALA A 30 18.09 5.77 -6.24
CA ALA A 30 17.46 6.56 -5.21
C ALA A 30 16.32 5.72 -4.66
N ALA A 31 16.51 5.19 -3.44
CA ALA A 31 15.48 4.44 -2.73
C ALA A 31 14.14 5.17 -2.80
N THR A 32 13.07 4.45 -3.08
CA THR A 32 11.70 4.98 -3.09
C THR A 32 11.09 4.91 -1.68
N ALA A 33 9.95 5.57 -1.47
CA ALA A 33 9.20 5.45 -0.21
C ALA A 33 8.80 4.00 0.10
N TYR A 34 8.58 3.19 -0.93
CA TYR A 34 8.25 1.77 -0.81
C TYR A 34 9.46 0.97 -0.30
N ASP A 35 10.66 1.26 -0.83
CA ASP A 35 11.91 0.63 -0.37
C ASP A 35 12.24 1.01 1.07
N ILE A 36 11.88 2.23 1.50
CA ILE A 36 12.00 2.63 2.91
C ILE A 36 11.11 1.74 3.78
N LEU A 37 9.84 1.52 3.43
CA LEU A 37 8.97 0.64 4.21
C LEU A 37 9.55 -0.77 4.33
N GLU A 38 9.98 -1.36 3.21
CA GLU A 38 10.53 -2.72 3.19
C GLU A 38 11.83 -2.81 4.00
N ARG A 39 12.70 -1.80 3.94
CA ARG A 39 13.92 -1.72 4.77
C ARG A 39 13.62 -1.76 6.26
N TYR A 40 12.51 -1.16 6.68
CA TYR A 40 12.04 -1.20 8.07
C TYR A 40 11.08 -2.37 8.34
N GLY A 41 11.03 -3.40 7.49
CA GLY A 41 10.24 -4.60 7.73
C GLY A 41 8.72 -4.39 7.63
N LEU A 42 8.28 -3.35 6.92
CA LEU A 42 6.88 -3.07 6.63
C LEU A 42 6.56 -3.43 5.18
N PRO A 43 5.35 -3.93 4.89
CA PRO A 43 4.95 -4.23 3.52
C PRO A 43 4.82 -2.94 2.70
N LYS A 44 5.38 -2.92 1.48
CA LYS A 44 5.34 -1.74 0.58
C LYS A 44 3.92 -1.23 0.30
N GLY A 45 2.94 -2.13 0.25
CA GLY A 45 1.55 -1.81 -0.02
C GLY A 45 0.83 -1.06 1.09
N LEU A 46 1.52 -0.78 2.20
CA LEU A 46 1.04 0.15 3.20
C LEU A 46 0.88 1.57 2.64
N LEU A 47 1.55 1.89 1.53
CA LEU A 47 1.35 3.12 0.77
C LEU A 47 0.64 2.83 -0.56
N PRO A 48 -0.32 3.68 -0.98
CA PRO A 48 -0.89 3.58 -2.31
C PRO A 48 0.17 3.88 -3.39
N GLN A 49 -0.11 3.45 -4.61
CA GLN A 49 0.68 3.81 -5.79
C GLN A 49 0.72 5.34 -5.99
N GLY A 50 1.84 5.85 -6.50
CA GLY A 50 1.98 7.25 -6.88
C GLY A 50 2.52 8.17 -5.78
N VAL A 51 3.27 7.64 -4.81
CA VAL A 51 4.09 8.46 -3.92
C VAL A 51 5.16 9.17 -4.76
N GLN A 52 5.16 10.50 -4.70
CA GLN A 52 5.99 11.38 -5.52
C GLN A 52 7.41 11.51 -4.96
N SER A 53 7.52 11.62 -3.64
CA SER A 53 8.79 11.80 -2.95
C SER A 53 8.64 11.46 -1.47
N TYR A 54 9.77 11.45 -0.76
CA TYR A 54 9.81 11.27 0.68
C TYR A 54 10.94 12.08 1.32
N LEU A 55 10.80 12.31 2.61
CA LEU A 55 11.87 12.75 3.50
C LEU A 55 12.04 11.68 4.57
N LEU A 56 13.28 11.38 4.93
CA LEU A 56 13.63 10.48 6.03
C LEU A 56 14.84 11.05 6.77
N THR A 57 14.72 11.22 8.07
CA THR A 57 15.84 11.63 8.93
C THR A 57 16.56 10.42 9.50
N ASN A 58 17.79 10.61 9.98
CA ASN A 58 18.58 9.54 10.60
C ASN A 58 17.92 8.99 11.88
N GLU A 59 17.10 9.80 12.55
CA GLU A 59 16.33 9.45 13.75
C GLU A 59 15.04 8.67 13.41
N GLY A 60 14.75 8.45 12.13
CA GLY A 60 13.58 7.71 11.67
C GLY A 60 12.31 8.55 11.51
N SER A 61 12.39 9.88 11.57
CA SER A 61 11.24 10.73 11.21
C SER A 61 11.04 10.70 9.70
N PHE A 62 9.81 10.45 9.24
CA PHE A 62 9.48 10.34 7.82
C PHE A 62 8.36 11.29 7.40
N GLU A 63 8.41 11.72 6.14
CA GLU A 63 7.29 12.30 5.41
C GLU A 63 7.18 11.64 4.02
N PHE A 64 5.99 11.20 3.63
CA PHE A 64 5.68 10.68 2.30
C PHE A 64 4.71 11.63 1.59
N PHE A 65 5.02 12.00 0.36
CA PHE A 65 4.26 12.97 -0.42
C PHE A 65 3.49 12.27 -1.54
N LEU A 66 2.17 12.30 -1.49
CA LEU A 66 1.27 11.85 -2.54
C LEU A 66 0.86 13.03 -3.42
N PHE A 67 0.54 12.73 -4.69
CA PHE A 67 0.04 13.75 -5.62
C PHE A 67 -1.30 14.35 -5.17
N ASP A 68 -2.24 13.50 -4.74
CA ASP A 68 -3.52 13.90 -4.17
C ASP A 68 -3.86 13.02 -2.96
N LYS A 69 -4.91 13.39 -2.22
CA LYS A 69 -5.52 12.52 -1.22
C LYS A 69 -5.93 11.23 -1.86
N CYS A 70 -5.85 10.15 -1.09
CA CYS A 70 -6.21 8.85 -1.59
C CYS A 70 -7.16 8.09 -0.67
N GLU A 71 -8.19 7.50 -1.25
CA GLU A 71 -9.16 6.67 -0.54
C GLU A 71 -9.34 5.36 -1.29
N PHE A 72 -9.38 4.25 -0.57
CA PHE A 72 -9.66 2.94 -1.13
C PHE A 72 -10.17 1.98 -0.04
N GLU A 73 -10.92 0.98 -0.49
CA GLU A 73 -11.39 -0.08 0.38
C GLU A 73 -10.40 -1.23 0.43
N VAL A 74 -10.27 -1.83 1.62
CA VAL A 74 -9.53 -3.06 1.84
C VAL A 74 -10.51 -4.11 2.31
N GLN A 75 -10.62 -5.20 1.53
CA GLN A 75 -11.36 -6.41 1.90
C GLN A 75 -12.86 -6.22 2.12
N GLY A 76 -13.52 -5.30 1.42
CA GLY A 76 -14.96 -5.09 1.62
C GLY A 76 -15.33 -4.50 2.99
N LYS A 77 -14.33 -4.12 3.81
CA LYS A 77 -14.53 -3.93 5.26
C LYS A 77 -14.00 -2.62 5.78
N TYR A 78 -12.77 -2.24 5.40
CA TYR A 78 -12.13 -1.05 5.92
C TYR A 78 -11.85 -0.06 4.80
N MET A 79 -12.42 1.13 4.91
CA MET A 79 -12.08 2.25 4.03
C MET A 79 -10.90 3.00 4.64
N LEU A 80 -9.77 3.01 3.93
CA LEU A 80 -8.58 3.77 4.30
C LEU A 80 -8.53 5.09 3.54
N LYS A 81 -8.02 6.12 4.21
CA LYS A 81 -7.82 7.46 3.66
C LYS A 81 -6.45 7.98 4.00
N TYR A 82 -5.74 8.40 2.96
CA TYR A 82 -4.44 9.03 2.98
C TYR A 82 -4.59 10.50 2.60
N LYS A 83 -3.96 11.39 3.36
CA LYS A 83 -3.75 12.79 2.96
C LYS A 83 -2.58 12.87 2.00
N THR A 84 -2.44 14.03 1.33
CA THR A 84 -1.29 14.32 0.46
C THR A 84 0.06 14.22 1.16
N ILE A 85 0.11 14.41 2.47
CA ILE A 85 1.31 14.22 3.29
C ILE A 85 0.98 13.22 4.39
N ILE A 86 1.74 12.12 4.43
CA ILE A 86 1.76 11.18 5.55
C ILE A 86 3.08 11.37 6.28
N LYS A 87 3.03 11.49 7.60
CA LYS A 87 4.23 11.66 8.41
C LYS A 87 4.16 10.93 9.73
N GLY A 88 5.31 10.67 10.32
CA GLY A 88 5.43 10.00 11.60
C GLY A 88 6.88 9.59 11.85
N SER A 89 7.07 8.60 12.70
CA SER A 89 8.37 7.98 12.97
C SER A 89 8.33 6.51 12.60
N VAL A 90 9.39 6.00 11.96
CA VAL A 90 9.53 4.60 11.58
C VAL A 90 10.54 3.90 12.49
N GLU A 91 10.18 2.70 12.91
CA GLU A 91 11.05 1.73 13.56
C GLU A 91 10.88 0.37 12.86
N PHE A 92 11.79 -0.58 13.10
CA PHE A 92 11.65 -1.90 12.51
C PHE A 92 10.31 -2.55 12.89
N GLY A 93 9.51 -2.88 11.89
CA GLY A 93 8.18 -3.45 12.00
C GLY A 93 7.08 -2.47 12.44
N SER A 94 7.34 -1.16 12.55
CA SER A 94 6.28 -0.23 12.97
C SER A 94 6.39 1.21 12.46
N LEU A 95 5.24 1.83 12.23
CA LEU A 95 5.08 3.28 12.09
C LEU A 95 4.41 3.82 13.34
N ARG A 96 4.93 4.93 13.88
CA ARG A 96 4.43 5.60 15.08
C ARG A 96 4.11 7.07 14.82
N ASP A 97 3.26 7.61 15.69
CA ASP A 97 2.79 9.01 15.63
C ASP A 97 2.28 9.42 14.25
N VAL A 98 1.66 8.45 13.56
CA VAL A 98 1.26 8.61 12.17
C VAL A 98 0.21 9.70 12.07
N LYS A 99 0.41 10.63 11.13
CA LYS A 99 -0.55 11.65 10.72
C LYS A 99 -0.73 11.55 9.22
N GLY A 100 -1.98 11.71 8.78
CA GLY A 100 -2.33 11.64 7.36
C GLY A 100 -2.90 10.30 6.93
N LEU A 101 -2.90 9.27 7.79
CA LEU A 101 -3.64 8.03 7.58
C LEU A 101 -4.89 8.00 8.47
N SER A 102 -6.03 7.58 7.92
CA SER A 102 -7.28 7.47 8.64
C SER A 102 -8.09 6.27 8.15
N VAL A 103 -8.90 5.70 9.04
CA VAL A 103 -9.84 4.63 8.74
C VAL A 103 -11.27 5.13 8.97
N ARG A 104 -12.22 4.68 8.16
CA ARG A 104 -13.65 5.04 8.34
C ARG A 104 -14.34 4.09 9.31
N PHE A 105 -15.01 4.65 10.29
CA PHE A 105 -15.96 3.93 11.14
C PHE A 105 -17.32 4.63 11.09
N LEU A 106 -18.36 3.89 10.67
CA LEU A 106 -19.69 4.44 10.38
C LEU A 106 -19.60 5.62 9.39
N PHE A 107 -19.72 6.85 9.89
CA PHE A 107 -19.69 8.08 9.09
C PHE A 107 -18.52 9.00 9.43
N VAL A 108 -17.60 8.57 10.31
CA VAL A 108 -16.49 9.39 10.80
C VAL A 108 -15.15 8.79 10.39
N TRP A 109 -14.20 9.66 10.05
CA TRP A 109 -12.81 9.29 9.80
C TRP A 109 -12.01 9.38 11.09
N ILE A 110 -11.41 8.27 11.51
CA ILE A 110 -10.58 8.19 12.69
C ILE A 110 -9.12 8.08 12.26
N GLY A 111 -8.27 8.94 12.82
CA GLY A 111 -6.84 8.91 12.53
C GLY A 111 -6.19 7.63 13.06
N VAL A 112 -5.36 7.00 12.23
CA VAL A 112 -4.47 5.91 12.65
C VAL A 112 -3.21 6.54 13.22
N ASP A 113 -2.89 6.22 14.48
CA ASP A 113 -1.70 6.73 15.16
C ASP A 113 -0.50 5.79 15.12
N ARG A 114 -0.72 4.46 15.00
CA ARG A 114 0.38 3.51 14.81
C ARG A 114 0.00 2.38 13.86
N VAL A 115 0.99 1.85 13.15
CA VAL A 115 0.89 0.63 12.35
C VAL A 115 1.99 -0.32 12.83
N VAL A 116 1.66 -1.57 13.16
CA VAL A 116 2.61 -2.53 13.72
C VAL A 116 2.46 -3.88 13.04
N VAL A 117 3.57 -4.44 12.55
CA VAL A 117 3.64 -5.82 12.08
C VAL A 117 3.69 -6.74 13.30
N SER A 118 2.78 -7.72 13.35
CA SER A 118 2.70 -8.69 14.44
C SER A 118 2.39 -10.08 13.89
N GLY A 119 3.45 -10.83 13.59
CA GLY A 119 3.33 -12.12 12.90
C GLY A 119 2.96 -11.90 11.44
N ASP A 120 1.89 -12.54 11.01
CA ASP A 120 1.27 -12.43 9.68
C ASP A 120 0.21 -11.31 9.61
N GLU A 121 0.01 -10.56 10.69
CA GLU A 121 -0.99 -9.50 10.80
C GLU A 121 -0.36 -8.11 10.89
N LEU A 122 -1.00 -7.15 10.23
CA LEU A 122 -0.71 -5.73 10.30
C LEU A 122 -1.79 -5.05 11.17
N ARG A 123 -1.38 -4.52 12.32
CA ARG A 123 -2.28 -3.88 13.29
C ARG A 123 -2.27 -2.37 13.11
N PHE A 124 -3.44 -1.81 12.86
CA PHE A 124 -3.67 -0.37 12.73
C PHE A 124 -4.28 0.15 14.02
N TYR A 125 -3.49 0.84 14.83
CA TYR A 125 -3.93 1.44 16.08
C TYR A 125 -4.54 2.81 15.86
N TYR A 126 -5.66 3.06 16.51
CA TYR A 126 -6.35 4.34 16.55
C TYR A 126 -6.77 4.65 17.99
N HIS A 127 -6.78 5.93 18.35
CA HIS A 127 -7.16 6.38 19.69
C HIS A 127 -6.34 5.69 20.79
N GLY A 128 -5.03 5.52 20.55
CA GLY A 128 -4.10 4.93 21.50
C GLY A 128 -4.12 3.41 21.51
N SER A 129 -5.16 2.77 22.06
CA SER A 129 -5.14 1.31 22.34
C SER A 129 -6.08 0.48 21.48
N PHE A 130 -7.02 1.11 20.77
CA PHE A 130 -7.90 0.37 19.86
C PHE A 130 -7.17 0.05 18.57
N TYR A 131 -7.45 -1.12 18.00
CA TYR A 131 -6.85 -1.50 16.73
C TYR A 131 -7.77 -2.41 15.94
N PHE A 132 -7.51 -2.47 14.65
CA PHE A 132 -7.96 -3.55 13.79
C PHE A 132 -6.75 -4.21 13.12
N SER A 133 -6.91 -5.46 12.73
CA SER A 133 -5.85 -6.25 12.08
C SER A 133 -6.26 -6.58 10.65
N LEU A 134 -5.27 -6.59 9.78
CA LEU A 134 -5.37 -7.07 8.41
C LEU A 134 -4.14 -7.91 8.08
N PRO A 135 -4.29 -9.03 7.35
CA PRO A 135 -3.16 -9.84 6.92
C PRO A 135 -2.11 -9.01 6.17
N VAL A 136 -0.83 -9.23 6.48
CA VAL A 136 0.31 -8.59 5.79
C VAL A 136 0.28 -8.88 4.29
N SER A 137 -0.20 -10.07 3.91
CA SER A 137 -0.36 -10.50 2.51
C SER A 137 -1.22 -9.55 1.66
N TYR A 138 -2.16 -8.82 2.28
CA TYR A 138 -2.95 -7.83 1.56
C TYR A 138 -2.17 -6.57 1.18
N PHE A 139 -1.03 -6.34 1.79
CA PHE A 139 -0.18 -5.18 1.53
C PHE A 139 1.10 -5.56 0.77
N GLU A 140 1.20 -6.76 0.21
CA GLU A 140 2.34 -7.15 -0.63
C GLU A 140 2.38 -6.35 -1.94
N GLN A 141 1.22 -5.91 -2.44
CA GLN A 141 1.09 -5.06 -3.62
C GLN A 141 0.69 -3.65 -3.23
N CYS A 142 1.06 -2.64 -4.01
CA CYS A 142 0.63 -1.27 -3.74
C CYS A 142 -0.79 -1.05 -4.26
N PRO A 143 -1.77 -0.64 -3.42
CA PRO A 143 -3.12 -0.38 -3.87
C PRO A 143 -3.15 0.85 -4.77
N ARG A 144 -3.99 0.84 -5.80
CA ARG A 144 -4.26 2.01 -6.61
C ARG A 144 -5.33 2.86 -5.94
N CYS A 145 -5.21 4.16 -6.10
CA CYS A 145 -6.19 5.06 -5.53
C CYS A 145 -7.59 4.87 -6.13
N GLY A 146 -8.63 4.92 -5.30
CA GLY A 146 -10.03 4.68 -5.70
C GLY A 146 -10.38 3.19 -5.63
N CYS A 147 -9.86 2.39 -6.56
CA CYS A 147 -10.22 0.97 -6.72
C CYS A 147 -9.47 -0.01 -5.79
N GLY A 148 -8.41 0.45 -5.09
CA GLY A 148 -7.68 -0.39 -4.14
C GLY A 148 -6.89 -1.50 -4.83
N PHE A 149 -7.18 -2.75 -4.47
CA PHE A 149 -6.49 -3.94 -4.97
C PHE A 149 -7.23 -4.62 -6.14
N ASP A 150 -8.51 -4.30 -6.37
CA ASP A 150 -9.40 -4.99 -7.31
C ASP A 150 -9.78 -4.11 -8.51
N CYS A 151 -8.79 -3.54 -9.20
CA CYS A 151 -9.00 -2.59 -10.30
C CYS A 151 -9.38 -3.24 -11.66
N SER A 152 -9.83 -4.49 -11.66
CA SER A 152 -10.10 -5.28 -12.88
C SER A 152 -11.37 -4.90 -13.64
N ASN A 153 -12.23 -4.03 -13.06
CA ASN A 153 -13.51 -3.63 -13.66
C ASN A 153 -13.57 -2.17 -14.13
N ASP A 154 -12.50 -1.39 -13.98
CA ASP A 154 -12.53 0.06 -14.28
C ASP A 154 -12.35 0.37 -15.78
N LEU A 155 -12.10 -0.63 -16.63
CA LEU A 155 -11.90 -0.44 -18.07
C LEU A 155 -13.21 -0.30 -18.88
N LEU A 156 -14.38 -0.28 -18.24
CA LEU A 156 -15.69 -0.24 -18.90
C LEU A 156 -16.49 1.06 -18.70
N LEU A 157 -15.95 2.09 -18.03
CA LEU A 157 -16.62 3.39 -17.88
C LEU A 157 -16.00 4.53 -18.69
N ASP A 158 -14.98 4.24 -19.50
CA ASP A 158 -14.37 5.20 -20.44
C ASP A 158 -14.89 5.05 -21.89
N LEU A 159 -16.08 4.46 -22.11
CA LEU A 159 -16.78 4.41 -23.40
C LEU A 159 -18.12 5.13 -23.39
#